data_AF-A0AAN8IY60-F1
#
_entry.id   AF-A0AAN8IY60-F1
#
_cell.length_a   1.000
_cell.length_b   1.000
_cell.length_c   1.000
_cell.angle_alpha   90.00
_cell.angle_beta   90.00
_cell.angle_gamma   90.00
#
_symmetry.space_group_name_H-M   'P 1'
#
loop_
_entity.id
_entity.type
_entity.pdbx_description
1 polymer ?
#
loop_
_entity_poly.entity_id
_entity_poly.type
_entity_poly.pdbx_seq_one_letter_code
_entity_poly.pdbx_strand_id
1 'polypeptide(L)'
;MASVCASYLVKWNMTTPENLRLVTYGQPRTGDYDFAAWHEATFPYTYRIIHHRDPVPHIAPRLGRDQVFHHRYEVWYDNNMAVGQPYTICKESDGDYCSNTVISATWSDHDWYYNRQLGQWAHQGCPS
;
A
#
# COMPACT_ATOMS: atom_id res chain seq x y z
N MET A 1 -8.25 -3.49 -2.64
CA MET A 1 -9.41 -3.10 -3.49
C MET A 1 -9.09 -1.89 -4.37
N ALA A 2 -8.60 -0.77 -3.82
CA ALA A 2 -8.39 0.46 -4.60
C ALA A 2 -7.46 0.30 -5.82
N SER A 3 -6.38 -0.47 -5.71
CA SER A 3 -5.47 -0.75 -6.85
C SER A 3 -6.18 -1.45 -8.01
N VAL A 4 -6.91 -2.53 -7.73
CA VAL A 4 -7.70 -3.26 -8.73
C VAL A 4 -8.79 -2.36 -9.34
N CYS A 5 -9.44 -1.51 -8.53
CA CYS A 5 -10.42 -0.54 -9.03
C CYS A 5 -9.79 0.48 -9.98
N ALA A 6 -8.65 1.08 -9.61
CA ALA A 6 -7.93 1.99 -10.48
C ALA A 6 -7.55 1.32 -11.81
N SER A 7 -7.01 0.10 -11.75
CA SER A 7 -6.71 -0.73 -12.93
C SER A 7 -7.94 -0.93 -13.81
N TYR A 8 -9.09 -1.25 -13.22
CA TYR A 8 -10.33 -1.46 -13.94
C TYR A 8 -10.78 -0.18 -14.68
N LEU A 9 -10.79 0.96 -13.98
CA LEU A 9 -11.22 2.24 -14.55
C LEU A 9 -10.38 2.62 -15.79
N VAL A 10 -9.06 2.42 -15.72
CA VAL A 10 -8.17 2.66 -16.85
C VAL A 10 -8.37 1.63 -17.97
N LYS A 11 -8.46 0.34 -17.61
CA LYS A 11 -8.59 -0.75 -18.60
C LYS A 11 -9.84 -0.61 -19.46
N TRP A 12 -10.93 -0.08 -18.89
CA TRP A 12 -12.20 0.13 -19.58
C TRP A 12 -12.40 1.55 -20.09
N ASN A 13 -11.34 2.36 -20.18
CA ASN A 13 -11.35 3.72 -20.71
C ASN A 13 -12.36 4.65 -20.01
N MET A 14 -12.63 4.43 -18.72
CA MET A 14 -13.50 5.30 -17.92
C MET A 14 -12.77 6.56 -17.45
N THR A 15 -11.43 6.51 -17.41
CA THR A 15 -10.52 7.62 -17.12
C THR A 15 -9.14 7.29 -17.68
N THR A 16 -8.26 8.28 -17.75
CA THR A 16 -6.84 8.07 -18.09
C THR A 16 -5.98 7.97 -16.82
N PRO A 17 -4.82 7.32 -16.87
CA PRO A 17 -3.92 7.21 -15.71
C PRO A 17 -3.45 8.56 -15.16
N GLU A 18 -3.29 9.57 -16.03
CA GLU A 18 -2.81 10.91 -15.66
C GLU A 18 -3.85 11.68 -14.82
N ASN A 19 -5.13 11.33 -14.97
CA ASN A 19 -6.25 11.90 -14.21
C ASN A 19 -6.53 11.12 -12.92
N LEU A 20 -5.75 10.09 -12.60
CA LEU A 20 -5.89 9.30 -11.39
C LEU A 20 -4.71 9.48 -10.44
N ARG A 21 -5.02 9.59 -9.15
CA ARG A 21 -4.03 9.52 -8.08
C ARG A 21 -4.41 8.36 -7.16
N LEU A 22 -3.61 7.30 -7.17
CA LEU A 22 -3.84 6.16 -6.31
C LEU A 22 -2.98 6.27 -5.04
N VAL A 23 -3.62 6.32 -3.89
CA VAL A 23 -2.97 6.21 -2.58
C VAL A 23 -3.69 5.16 -1.77
N THR A 24 -2.96 4.21 -1.23
CA THR A 24 -3.49 3.14 -0.38
C THR A 24 -2.77 3.11 0.95
N TYR A 25 -3.42 2.56 1.98
CA TYR A 25 -2.89 2.41 3.33
C TYR A 25 -2.92 0.92 3.68
N GLY A 26 -1.78 0.36 4.12
CA GLY A 26 -1.69 -1.04 4.54
C GLY A 26 -2.14 -2.03 3.46
N GLN A 27 -1.92 -1.71 2.18
CA GLN A 27 -2.46 -2.49 1.07
C GLN A 27 -1.85 -3.91 1.05
N PRO A 28 -2.67 -4.98 1.05
CA PRO A 28 -2.20 -6.34 0.77
C PRO A 28 -1.79 -6.50 -0.69
N ARG A 29 -1.00 -7.54 -1.01
CA ARG A 29 -0.66 -7.86 -2.41
C ARG A 29 -1.91 -8.19 -3.21
N THR A 30 -1.98 -7.70 -4.45
CA THR A 30 -3.24 -7.71 -5.23
C THR A 30 -3.19 -8.43 -6.58
N GLY A 31 -2.02 -8.85 -7.05
CA GLY A 31 -1.90 -9.53 -8.33
C GLY A 31 -0.57 -10.24 -8.49
N ASP A 32 -0.43 -10.94 -9.61
CA ASP A 32 0.81 -11.59 -10.02
C ASP A 32 1.86 -10.56 -10.50
N TYR A 33 2.98 -11.07 -10.98
CA TYR A 33 4.09 -10.25 -11.45
C TYR A 33 3.69 -9.37 -12.65
N ASP A 34 2.94 -9.92 -13.60
CA ASP A 34 2.52 -9.20 -14.81
C ASP A 34 1.57 -8.05 -14.46
N PHE A 35 0.64 -8.28 -13.52
CA PHE A 35 -0.22 -7.23 -13.00
C PHE A 35 0.59 -6.12 -12.30
N ALA A 36 1.54 -6.49 -11.43
CA ALA A 36 2.37 -5.53 -10.71
C ALA A 36 3.22 -4.66 -11.67
N ALA A 37 3.87 -5.30 -12.65
CA ALA A 37 4.67 -4.63 -13.67
C ALA A 37 3.84 -3.71 -14.56
N TRP A 38 2.66 -4.18 -15.02
CA TRP A 38 1.74 -3.36 -15.80
C TRP A 38 1.23 -2.16 -14.99
N HIS A 39 0.85 -2.36 -13.72
CA HIS A 39 0.35 -1.29 -12.86
C HIS A 39 1.43 -0.22 -12.64
N GLU A 40 2.67 -0.63 -12.39
CA GLU A 40 3.83 0.25 -12.28
C GLU A 40 4.07 1.10 -13.54
N ALA A 41 3.93 0.51 -14.72
CA ALA A 41 4.12 1.20 -15.99
C ALA A 41 2.95 2.13 -16.35
N THR A 42 1.74 1.81 -15.87
CA THR A 42 0.51 2.50 -16.24
C THR A 42 0.25 3.73 -15.39
N PHE A 43 0.42 3.65 -14.07
CA PHE A 43 0.01 4.71 -13.15
C PHE A 43 1.19 5.61 -12.78
N PRO A 44 1.20 6.89 -13.21
CA PRO A 44 2.29 7.82 -12.87
C PRO A 44 2.26 8.24 -11.39
N TYR A 45 1.09 8.23 -10.76
CA TYR A 45 0.89 8.59 -9.35
C TYR A 45 0.25 7.42 -8.59
N THR A 46 1.07 6.57 -7.99
CA THR A 46 0.65 5.42 -7.20
C THR A 46 1.57 5.22 -5.99
N TYR A 47 0.99 5.28 -4.79
CA TYR A 47 1.73 5.13 -3.52
C TYR A 47 0.99 4.22 -2.55
N ARG A 48 1.72 3.26 -1.98
CA ARG A 48 1.28 2.40 -0.88
C ARG A 48 1.93 2.91 0.40
N ILE A 49 1.13 3.36 1.35
CA ILE A 49 1.61 3.89 2.62
C ILE A 49 1.56 2.77 3.66
N ILE A 50 2.70 2.46 4.25
CA ILE A 50 2.87 1.35 5.20
C ILE A 50 3.39 1.87 6.52
N HIS A 51 2.72 1.50 7.61
CA HIS A 51 3.13 1.85 8.96
C HIS A 51 3.93 0.72 9.60
N HIS A 52 5.21 0.97 9.86
CA HIS A 52 6.10 0.17 10.67
C HIS A 52 6.01 -1.34 10.37
N ARG A 53 5.41 -2.12 11.28
CA ARG A 53 5.33 -3.59 11.20
C ARG A 53 3.92 -4.09 10.85
N ASP A 54 3.17 -3.28 10.11
CA ASP A 54 1.87 -3.67 9.59
C ASP A 54 1.97 -5.05 8.88
N PRO A 55 1.25 -6.08 9.35
CA PRO A 55 1.29 -7.41 8.75
C PRO A 55 0.60 -7.48 7.38
N VAL A 56 -0.35 -6.58 7.10
CA VAL A 56 -1.28 -6.70 5.97
C VAL A 56 -0.59 -6.61 4.61
N PRO A 57 0.39 -5.72 4.39
CA PRO A 57 1.15 -5.70 3.15
C PRO A 57 1.87 -7.01 2.85
N HIS A 58 2.11 -7.86 3.84
CA HIS A 58 2.77 -9.15 3.61
C HIS A 58 1.80 -10.28 3.21
N ILE A 59 0.50 -9.98 3.03
CA ILE A 59 -0.55 -10.94 2.70
C ILE A 59 -1.06 -10.69 1.26
N ALA A 60 -1.23 -11.72 0.41
CA ALA A 60 -0.70 -13.07 0.56
C ALA A 60 0.84 -13.08 0.46
N PRO A 61 1.53 -14.14 0.95
CA PRO A 61 2.99 -14.21 0.89
C PRO A 61 3.51 -14.17 -0.55
N ARG A 62 4.67 -13.53 -0.75
CA ARG A 62 5.34 -13.47 -2.07
C ARG A 62 5.80 -14.85 -2.56
N LEU A 63 6.18 -15.72 -1.63
CA LEU A 63 6.66 -17.07 -1.92
C LEU A 63 5.53 -18.08 -1.73
N GLY A 64 5.30 -18.92 -2.75
CA GLY A 64 4.24 -19.94 -2.71
C GLY A 64 3.85 -20.40 -4.11
N ARG A 65 2.75 -21.16 -4.20
CA ARG A 65 2.15 -21.57 -5.48
C ARG A 65 1.51 -20.39 -6.21
N ASP A 66 0.85 -19.52 -5.47
CA ASP A 66 0.18 -18.33 -5.98
C ASP A 66 1.03 -17.10 -5.64
N GLN A 67 2.14 -16.93 -6.36
CA GLN A 67 3.05 -15.80 -6.15
C GLN A 67 2.33 -14.50 -6.50
N VAL A 68 2.20 -13.64 -5.51
CA VAL A 68 1.65 -12.30 -5.64
C VAL A 68 2.72 -11.27 -5.36
N PHE A 69 2.60 -10.12 -6.02
CA PHE A 69 3.60 -9.06 -5.97
C PHE A 69 2.96 -7.70 -5.72
N HIS A 70 3.71 -6.84 -5.05
CA HIS A 70 3.39 -5.42 -4.98
C HIS A 70 3.88 -4.68 -6.20
N HIS A 71 3.19 -3.59 -6.56
CA HIS A 71 3.67 -2.53 -7.45
C HIS A 71 4.41 -1.45 -6.64
N ARG A 72 5.26 -0.65 -7.31
CA ARG A 72 5.79 0.62 -6.75
C ARG A 72 4.68 1.69 -6.63
N TYR A 73 4.85 2.76 -5.86
CA TYR A 73 5.87 3.03 -4.85
C TYR A 73 5.39 2.63 -3.46
N GLU A 74 6.32 2.33 -2.55
CA GLU A 74 6.02 2.22 -1.13
C GLU A 74 6.57 3.42 -0.36
N VAL A 75 5.76 3.93 0.57
CA VAL A 75 6.12 4.96 1.53
C VAL A 75 6.07 4.32 2.91
N TRP A 76 7.24 4.02 3.46
CA TRP A 76 7.36 3.27 4.70
C TRP A 76 7.76 4.17 5.86
N TYR A 77 6.96 4.12 6.92
CA TYR A 77 7.23 4.80 8.19
C TYR A 77 7.77 3.79 9.19
N ASP A 78 9.09 3.69 9.33
CA ASP A 78 9.74 2.88 10.36
C ASP A 78 9.78 3.62 11.71
N ASN A 79 8.60 4.04 12.17
CA ASN A 79 8.35 4.77 13.42
C ASN A 79 6.85 4.77 13.71
N ASN A 80 6.42 5.52 14.74
CA ASN A 80 5.01 5.61 15.16
C ASN A 80 4.09 6.40 14.21
N MET A 81 4.59 6.84 13.05
CA MET A 81 3.85 7.58 12.03
C MET A 81 3.10 8.80 12.58
N ALA A 82 3.66 9.49 13.56
CA ALA A 82 3.14 10.76 14.03
C ALA A 82 3.29 11.85 12.96
N VAL A 83 2.46 12.89 13.02
CA VAL A 83 2.53 14.02 12.07
C VAL A 83 3.94 14.62 12.09
N GLY A 84 4.56 14.74 10.90
CA GLY A 84 5.91 15.28 10.73
C GLY A 84 7.05 14.27 10.92
N GLN A 85 6.75 13.00 11.22
CA GLN A 85 7.77 11.95 11.29
C GLN A 85 8.35 11.65 9.90
N PRO A 86 9.63 11.25 9.83
CA PRO A 86 10.28 10.91 8.57
C PRO A 86 9.72 9.59 8.02
N TYR A 87 9.91 9.40 6.71
CA TYR A 87 9.57 8.19 5.99
C TYR A 87 10.62 7.89 4.92
N THR A 88 10.65 6.64 4.47
CA THR A 88 11.48 6.17 3.37
C THR A 88 10.60 5.91 2.15
N ILE A 89 11.01 6.39 0.98
CA ILE A 89 10.36 6.03 -0.30
C ILE A 89 11.12 4.86 -0.92
N CYS A 90 10.41 3.77 -1.10
CA CYS A 90 10.90 2.51 -1.63
C CYS A 90 10.49 2.45 -3.11
N LYS A 91 11.49 2.54 -3.99
CA LYS A 91 11.33 2.75 -5.43
C LYS A 91 11.07 1.49 -6.24
N GLU A 92 11.66 0.40 -5.80
CA GLU A 92 11.53 -0.92 -6.44
C GLU A 92 10.25 -1.63 -5.99
N SER A 93 9.70 -2.41 -6.91
CA SER A 93 8.53 -3.25 -6.69
C SER A 93 8.87 -4.47 -5.84
N ASP A 94 8.18 -4.65 -4.71
CA ASP A 94 8.25 -5.81 -3.81
C ASP A 94 9.68 -6.32 -3.48
N GLY A 95 10.64 -5.41 -3.36
CA GLY A 95 12.03 -5.72 -3.05
C GLY A 95 12.26 -6.10 -1.59
N ASP A 96 13.43 -6.68 -1.29
CA ASP A 96 13.82 -7.16 0.05
C ASP A 96 14.34 -6.03 0.95
N TYR A 97 13.65 -4.90 0.96
CA TYR A 97 13.97 -3.70 1.76
C TYR A 97 12.67 -3.01 2.21
N CYS A 98 12.79 -1.97 3.04
CA CYS A 98 11.64 -1.30 3.67
C CYS A 98 10.78 -2.23 4.53
N SER A 99 9.45 -2.21 4.41
CA SER A 99 8.59 -3.00 5.30
C SER A 99 8.85 -4.50 5.18
N ASN A 100 9.34 -4.98 4.03
CA ASN A 100 9.75 -6.38 3.84
C ASN A 100 10.94 -6.80 4.73
N THR A 101 11.63 -5.87 5.41
CA THR A 101 12.67 -6.19 6.40
C THR A 101 12.10 -6.55 7.78
N VAL A 102 10.82 -6.27 8.04
CA VAL A 102 10.21 -6.50 9.35
C VAL A 102 8.88 -7.24 9.23
N ILE A 103 8.92 -8.55 9.50
CA ILE A 103 7.73 -9.40 9.52
C ILE A 103 7.17 -9.48 10.94
N SER A 104 5.89 -9.19 11.09
CA SER A 104 5.16 -9.19 12.36
C SER A 104 3.79 -9.82 12.16
N ALA A 105 3.20 -10.35 13.23
CA ALA A 105 1.80 -10.77 13.28
C ALA A 105 0.93 -9.79 14.10
N THR A 106 1.50 -8.66 14.51
CA THR A 106 0.84 -7.68 15.38
C THR A 106 0.03 -6.69 14.55
N TRP A 107 -1.27 -6.69 14.73
CA TRP A 107 -2.21 -5.84 13.97
C TRP A 107 -2.23 -4.37 14.39
N SER A 108 -1.61 -4.01 15.53
CA SER A 108 -1.64 -2.64 16.05
C SER A 108 -1.16 -1.62 15.02
N ASP A 109 -0.07 -1.91 14.32
CA ASP A 109 0.54 -0.93 13.42
C ASP A 109 -0.34 -0.73 12.15
N HIS A 110 -1.19 -1.70 11.80
CA HIS A 110 -2.19 -1.57 10.72
C HIS A 110 -3.32 -0.59 11.03
N ASP A 111 -3.62 -0.35 12.31
CA ASP A 111 -4.79 0.44 12.71
C ASP A 111 -4.49 1.94 12.84
N TRP A 112 -3.23 2.34 12.83
CA TRP A 112 -2.79 3.70 13.16
C TRP A 112 -2.10 4.38 11.99
N TYR A 113 -2.57 5.57 11.62
CA TYR A 113 -1.96 6.41 10.60
C TYR A 113 -2.04 7.87 11.02
N TYR A 114 -0.92 8.61 11.01
CA TYR A 114 -0.87 10.04 11.33
C TYR A 114 -1.47 10.40 12.70
N ASN A 115 -1.11 9.67 13.76
CA ASN A 115 -1.67 9.78 15.12
C ASN A 115 -3.19 9.52 15.23
N ARG A 116 -3.80 8.90 14.22
CA ARG A 116 -5.22 8.54 14.25
C ARG A 116 -5.37 7.02 14.20
N GLN A 117 -6.11 6.47 15.15
CA GLN A 117 -6.60 5.09 15.04
C GLN A 117 -7.79 5.10 14.09
N LEU A 118 -7.64 4.48 12.93
CA LEU A 118 -8.60 4.61 11.82
C LEU A 118 -9.97 4.03 12.13
N GLY A 119 -10.04 2.90 12.85
CA GLY A 119 -11.30 2.26 13.24
C GLY A 119 -12.15 3.10 14.21
N GLN A 120 -11.54 3.68 15.23
CA GLN A 120 -12.18 4.57 16.19
C GLN A 120 -12.54 5.91 15.54
N TRP A 121 -11.64 6.46 14.73
CA TRP A 121 -11.90 7.68 13.97
C TRP A 121 -13.11 7.50 13.04
N ALA A 122 -13.20 6.37 12.33
CA ALA A 122 -14.36 6.03 11.52
C ALA A 122 -15.63 5.83 12.35
N HIS A 123 -15.54 5.13 13.49
CA HIS A 123 -16.68 4.91 14.40
C HIS A 123 -17.24 6.23 14.97
N GLN A 124 -16.40 7.25 15.15
CA GLN A 124 -16.79 8.58 15.61
C GLN A 124 -17.36 9.47 14.49
N GLY A 125 -17.55 8.95 13.27
CA GLY A 125 -18.11 9.70 12.15
C GLY A 125 -17.10 10.58 11.43
N CYS A 126 -15.83 10.17 11.40
CA CYS A 126 -14.76 10.86 10.68
C CYS A 126 -14.58 12.33 11.09
N PRO A 127 -14.36 12.64 12.38
CA PRO A 127 -14.19 14.01 12.86
C PRO A 127 -12.96 14.67 12.22
N SER A 128 -13.09 15.97 11.89
CA SER A 128 -12.01 16.77 11.29
C SER A 128 -10.81 16.93 12.23
#